data_AF-A0A352KKT1-F1
#
_entry.id   AF-A0A352KKT1-F1
#
_cell.length_a   1.000
_cell.length_b   1.000
_cell.length_c   1.000
_cell.angle_alpha   90.00
_cell.angle_beta   90.00
_cell.angle_gamma   90.00
#
_symmetry.space_group_name_H-M   'P 1'
#
loop_
_entity.id
_entity.type
_entity.pdbx_description
1 polymer ?
#
loop_
_entity_poly.entity_id
_entity_poly.type
_entity_poly.pdbx_seq_one_letter_code
_entity_poly.pdbx_strand_id
1 'polypeptide(L)'
;MSQQEIREIEQKIYQLTLQLNELRKEHLAEEVANYEFNTLNGSVRLMDLFAHHEQLMLIHNMGQACRYCTLWADGINGFLPHLETV
;
A
#
# COMPACT_ATOMS: atom_id res chain seq x y z
N MET A 1 -14.80 -30.78 12.72
CA MET A 1 -13.55 -30.01 12.85
C MET A 1 -13.47 -29.51 14.28
N SER A 2 -12.45 -29.95 15.01
CA SER A 2 -12.22 -29.57 16.39
C SER A 2 -11.81 -28.09 16.45
N GLN A 3 -12.36 -27.30 17.37
CA GLN A 3 -11.90 -25.92 17.60
C GLN A 3 -10.38 -25.84 17.87
N GLN A 4 -9.79 -26.94 18.33
CA GLN A 4 -8.36 -27.03 18.57
C GLN A 4 -7.57 -27.02 17.26
N GLU A 5 -8.04 -27.74 16.22
CA GLU A 5 -7.40 -27.76 14.89
C GLU A 5 -7.40 -26.36 14.26
N ILE A 6 -8.48 -25.59 14.45
CA ILE A 6 -8.57 -24.20 13.98
C ILE A 6 -7.50 -23.34 14.65
N ARG A 7 -7.40 -23.39 15.99
CA ARG A 7 -6.42 -22.60 16.75
C ARG A 7 -4.98 -22.98 16.40
N GLU A 8 -4.70 -24.25 16.20
CA GLU A 8 -3.38 -24.73 15.80
C GLU A 8 -2.99 -24.19 14.41
N ILE A 9 -3.94 -24.18 13.46
CA ILE A 9 -3.72 -23.60 12.13
C ILE A 9 -3.52 -22.08 12.21
N GLU A 10 -4.34 -21.36 12.98
CA GLU A 10 -4.21 -19.90 13.16
C GLU A 10 -2.85 -19.54 13.75
N GLN A 11 -2.40 -20.27 14.78
CA GLN A 11 -1.10 -20.05 15.38
C GLN A 11 0.04 -20.33 14.39
N LYS A 12 -0.10 -21.35 13.54
CA LYS A 12 0.86 -21.62 12.47
C LYS A 12 0.89 -20.52 11.42
N ILE A 13 -0.26 -20.00 10.99
CA ILE A 13 -0.34 -18.86 10.06
C ILE A 13 0.37 -17.64 10.66
N TYR A 14 0.13 -17.37 11.93
CA TYR A 14 0.77 -16.25 12.63
C TYR A 14 2.30 -16.40 12.65
N GLN A 15 2.81 -17.57 13.06
CA GLN A 15 4.26 -17.83 13.09
C GLN A 15 4.90 -17.72 11.70
N LEU A 16 4.26 -18.28 10.67
CA LEU A 16 4.74 -18.17 9.29
C LEU A 16 4.71 -16.73 8.78
N THR A 17 3.71 -15.93 9.19
CA THR A 17 3.62 -14.51 8.82
C THR A 17 4.76 -13.72 9.45
N LEU A 18 5.12 -13.99 10.70
CA LEU A 18 6.28 -13.38 11.35
C LEU A 18 7.58 -13.73 10.61
N GLN A 19 7.79 -15.02 10.31
CA GLN A 19 8.96 -15.48 9.57
C GLN A 19 9.06 -14.84 8.18
N LEU A 20 7.94 -14.77 7.44
CA LEU A 20 7.88 -14.12 6.13
C LEU A 20 8.27 -12.64 6.21
N ASN A 21 7.82 -11.93 7.24
CA ASN A 21 8.13 -10.50 7.39
C ASN A 21 9.61 -10.25 7.71
N GLU A 22 10.25 -11.10 8.52
CA GLU A 22 11.70 -11.00 8.74
C GLU A 22 12.49 -11.27 7.46
N LEU A 23 12.15 -12.33 6.73
CA LEU A 23 12.79 -12.62 5.44
C LEU A 23 12.62 -11.48 4.41
N ARG A 24 11.46 -10.81 4.41
CA ARG A 24 11.21 -9.66 3.53
C ARG A 24 12.04 -8.43 3.91
N LYS A 25 12.35 -8.22 5.20
CA LYS A 25 13.25 -7.14 5.64
C LYS A 25 14.70 -7.41 5.26
N GLU A 26 15.11 -8.68 5.30
CA GLU A 26 16.45 -9.11 4.90
C GLU A 26 16.67 -9.06 3.38
N HIS A 27 15.58 -9.18 2.60
CA HIS A 27 15.63 -9.01 1.16
C HIS A 27 15.89 -7.54 0.81
N LEU A 28 16.98 -7.29 0.09
CA LEU A 28 17.29 -5.97 -0.47
C LEU A 28 16.08 -5.47 -1.27
N ALA A 29 15.74 -4.19 -1.09
CA ALA A 29 14.68 -3.55 -1.86
C ALA A 29 14.91 -3.79 -3.35
N GLU A 30 13.89 -4.32 -4.03
CA GLU A 30 13.95 -4.48 -5.47
C GLU A 30 13.87 -3.11 -6.13
N GLU A 31 14.76 -2.83 -7.07
CA GLU A 31 14.72 -1.60 -7.83
C GLU A 31 13.44 -1.57 -8.67
N VAL A 32 12.62 -0.54 -8.44
CA VAL A 32 11.40 -0.31 -9.20
C VAL A 32 11.73 0.61 -10.37
N ALA A 33 11.40 0.19 -11.58
CA ALA A 33 11.60 1.02 -12.76
C ALA A 33 10.84 2.35 -12.65
N ASN A 34 11.44 3.42 -13.17
CA ASN A 34 10.80 4.73 -13.22
C ASN A 34 9.76 4.78 -14.36
N TYR A 35 8.60 4.17 -14.13
CA TYR A 35 7.53 4.04 -15.12
C TYR A 35 6.99 5.39 -15.58
N GLU A 36 6.48 5.41 -16.82
CA GLU A 36 5.79 6.55 -17.40
C GLU A 36 4.26 6.37 -17.26
N PHE A 37 3.57 7.40 -16.78
CA PHE A 37 2.13 7.43 -16.56
C PHE A 37 1.47 8.54 -17.38
N ASN A 38 0.29 8.24 -17.91
CA ASN A 38 -0.57 9.25 -18.55
C ASN A 38 -1.46 9.93 -17.50
N THR A 39 -1.48 11.26 -17.50
CA THR A 39 -2.37 12.07 -16.68
C THR A 39 -3.29 12.92 -17.57
N LEU A 40 -4.23 13.64 -16.95
CA LEU A 40 -5.07 14.62 -17.66
C LEU A 40 -4.27 15.78 -18.25
N ASN A 41 -3.06 16.05 -17.72
CA ASN A 41 -2.20 17.16 -18.13
C ASN A 41 -1.01 16.72 -19.00
N GLY A 42 -0.94 15.45 -19.38
CA GLY A 42 0.18 14.86 -20.13
C GLY A 42 0.90 13.75 -19.36
N SER A 43 2.08 13.39 -19.83
CA SER A 43 2.87 12.29 -19.28
C SER A 43 3.71 12.70 -18.07
N VAL A 44 3.87 11.81 -17.09
CA VAL A 44 4.71 11.99 -15.89
C VAL A 44 5.45 10.71 -15.57
N ARG A 45 6.61 10.77 -14.89
CA ARG A 45 7.31 9.56 -14.43
C ARG A 45 6.99 9.25 -12.97
N LEU A 46 7.16 7.99 -12.56
CA LEU A 46 6.93 7.54 -11.18
C LEU A 46 7.67 8.40 -10.16
N MET A 47 8.95 8.66 -10.40
CA MET A 47 9.80 9.46 -9.51
C MET A 47 9.31 10.91 -9.38
N ASP A 48 8.67 11.46 -10.42
CA ASP A 48 8.16 12.84 -10.38
C ASP A 48 6.97 12.95 -9.40
N LEU A 49 6.23 11.85 -9.17
CA LEU A 49 5.08 11.81 -8.26
C LEU A 49 5.49 11.93 -6.78
N PHE A 50 6.74 11.63 -6.44
CA PHE A 50 7.27 11.77 -5.07
C PHE A 50 7.56 13.23 -4.70
N ALA A 51 7.71 14.12 -5.69
CA ALA A 51 8.09 15.51 -5.49
C ALA A 51 9.35 15.66 -4.60
N HIS A 52 9.19 16.14 -3.35
CA HIS A 52 10.28 16.33 -2.39
C HIS A 52 10.20 15.35 -1.20
N HIS A 53 9.43 14.27 -1.32
CA HIS A 53 9.18 13.30 -0.26
C HIS A 53 9.82 11.94 -0.58
N GLU A 54 10.16 11.19 0.46
CA GLU A 54 10.64 9.81 0.32
C GLU A 54 9.51 8.79 0.18
N GLN A 55 8.27 9.21 0.45
CA GLN A 55 7.09 8.34 0.47
C GLN A 55 6.03 8.88 -0.50
N LEU A 56 5.39 7.95 -1.22
CA LEU A 56 4.27 8.25 -2.11
C LEU A 56 3.00 7.57 -1.59
N MET A 57 1.97 8.36 -1.28
CA MET A 57 0.63 7.82 -1.07
C MET A 57 -0.05 7.59 -2.43
N LEU A 58 -0.34 6.33 -2.75
CA LEU A 58 -1.01 5.94 -3.99
C LEU A 58 -2.45 5.50 -3.71
N ILE A 59 -3.42 6.21 -4.29
CA ILE A 59 -4.83 5.82 -4.27
C ILE A 59 -5.15 5.02 -5.53
N HIS A 60 -5.38 3.72 -5.38
CA HIS A 60 -5.79 2.85 -6.48
C HIS A 60 -7.32 2.76 -6.57
N ASN A 61 -7.91 3.51 -7.51
CA ASN A 61 -9.34 3.48 -7.78
C ASN A 61 -9.70 2.29 -8.69
N MET A 62 -10.36 1.27 -8.16
CA MET A 62 -10.71 0.02 -8.87
C MET A 62 -11.93 0.13 -9.82
N GLY A 63 -12.32 1.34 -10.23
CA GLY A 63 -13.43 1.54 -11.17
C GLY A 63 -14.05 2.93 -11.08
N GLN A 64 -14.67 3.38 -12.17
CA GLN A 64 -15.20 4.74 -12.31
C GLN A 64 -16.34 5.08 -11.33
N ALA A 65 -17.07 4.08 -10.82
CA ALA A 65 -18.22 4.25 -9.92
C ALA A 65 -18.07 3.51 -8.58
N CYS A 66 -16.84 3.23 -8.17
CA CYS A 66 -16.56 2.51 -6.92
C CYS A 66 -16.92 3.38 -5.70
N ARG A 67 -18.07 3.11 -5.07
CA ARG A 67 -18.56 3.85 -3.89
C ARG A 67 -17.57 3.84 -2.73
N TYR A 68 -16.88 2.72 -2.52
CA TYR A 68 -15.85 2.62 -1.48
C TYR A 68 -14.64 3.47 -1.78
N CYS A 69 -14.25 3.58 -3.05
CA CYS A 69 -13.11 4.38 -3.45
C CYS A 69 -13.36 5.87 -3.15
N THR A 70 -14.57 6.37 -3.43
CA THR A 70 -15.00 7.72 -3.01
C THR A 70 -14.99 7.87 -1.49
N LEU A 71 -15.56 6.91 -0.75
CA LEU A 71 -15.60 6.97 0.72
C LEU A 71 -14.18 7.08 1.32
N TRP A 72 -13.24 6.26 0.85
CA TRP A 72 -11.86 6.29 1.33
C TRP A 72 -11.14 7.58 0.92
N ALA A 73 -11.30 8.03 -0.33
CA ALA A 73 -10.69 9.27 -0.80
C ALA A 73 -11.17 10.48 0.00
N ASP A 74 -12.48 10.57 0.25
CA ASP A 74 -13.08 11.64 1.06
C ASP A 74 -12.60 11.57 2.52
N GLY A 75 -12.48 10.36 3.08
CA GLY A 75 -11.98 10.15 4.43
C GLY A 75 -10.52 10.59 4.61
N ILE A 76 -9.66 10.35 3.61
CA ILE A 76 -8.23 10.71 3.65
C ILE A 76 -8.04 12.23 3.76
N ASN A 77 -8.94 13.05 3.19
CA ASN A 77 -8.83 14.51 3.27
C ASN A 77 -8.72 15.02 4.72
N GLY A 78 -9.38 14.36 5.68
CA GLY A 78 -9.30 14.72 7.10
C GLY A 78 -7.97 14.37 7.77
N PHE A 79 -7.20 13.43 7.20
CA PHE A 79 -5.93 12.96 7.74
C PHE A 79 -4.72 13.54 7.04
N LEU A 80 -4.88 14.08 5.83
CA LEU A 80 -3.78 14.59 5.02
C LEU A 80 -2.84 15.54 5.79
N PRO A 81 -3.32 16.53 6.57
CA PRO A 81 -2.43 17.42 7.32
C PRO A 81 -1.56 16.71 8.36
N HIS A 82 -1.99 15.54 8.86
CA HIS A 82 -1.22 14.75 9.81
C HIS A 82 -0.20 13.83 9.14
N LEU A 83 -0.43 13.50 7.87
CA LEU A 83 0.47 12.67 7.06
C LEU A 83 1.61 13.48 6.45
N GLU A 84 1.37 14.76 6.15
CA GLU A 84 2.37 15.67 5.57
C GLU A 84 3.34 16.26 6.61
N THR A 85 3.07 16.09 7.91
CA THR A 85 3.92 16.63 9.00
C THR A 85 5.08 15.72 9.41
N VAL A 86 5.23 14.55 8.78
CA VAL A 86 6.25 13.54 9.11
C VAL A 86 7.49 13.75 8.26
#